data_AF-A0A9P1AQ97-F1
#
_entry.id   AF-A0A9P1AQ97-F1
#
_cell.length_a   1.000
_cell.length_b   1.000
_cell.length_c   1.000
_cell.angle_alpha   90.00
_cell.angle_beta   90.00
_cell.angle_gamma   90.00
#
_symmetry.space_group_name_H-M   'P 1'
#
loop_
_entity.id
_entity.type
_entity.pdbx_description
1 polymer ?
#
loop_
_entity_poly.entity_id
_entity_poly.type
_entity_poly.pdbx_seq_one_letter_code
_entity_poly.pdbx_strand_id
1 'polypeptide(L)'
;MKIRLLCLTFILAVRCQFDEKTKESVCKNYPCHPHTECQAILRAKEGNSEWYYEPLCMKVPSCATKQCDPGEKCVMIKVQCRLTPCFKLPTCLPDVNDASPEYQMPPALLVRK
;
A
#
# COMPACT_ATOMS: atom_id res chain seq x y z
N MET A 1 -41.96 -20.58 18.64
CA MET A 1 -41.50 -19.20 18.38
C MET A 1 -39.97 -19.19 18.34
N LYS A 2 -39.38 -19.26 17.15
CA LYS A 2 -37.93 -19.19 16.92
C LYS A 2 -37.58 -17.75 16.50
N ILE A 3 -37.31 -16.89 17.48
CA ILE A 3 -36.82 -15.53 17.24
C ILE A 3 -35.59 -15.34 18.10
N ARG A 4 -34.45 -15.90 17.70
CA ARG A 4 -33.11 -15.50 18.15
C ARG A 4 -32.13 -15.90 17.06
N LEU A 5 -31.04 -15.15 16.92
CA LEU A 5 -29.83 -15.46 16.12
C LEU A 5 -29.66 -14.92 14.68
N LEU A 6 -30.31 -13.82 14.25
CA LEU A 6 -29.94 -13.17 12.97
C LEU A 6 -29.46 -11.70 13.06
N CYS A 7 -29.63 -11.02 14.20
CA CYS A 7 -29.27 -9.59 14.30
C CYS A 7 -27.83 -9.31 14.79
N LEU A 8 -27.11 -10.29 15.32
CA LEU A 8 -25.78 -10.05 15.92
C LEU A 8 -24.62 -10.14 14.91
N THR A 9 -24.82 -10.77 13.76
CA THR A 9 -23.79 -10.88 12.71
C THR A 9 -23.74 -9.67 11.79
N PHE A 10 -24.84 -8.93 11.65
CA PHE A 10 -24.91 -7.77 10.75
C PHE A 10 -24.19 -6.52 11.29
N ILE A 11 -24.09 -6.36 12.62
CA ILE A 11 -23.52 -5.15 13.24
C ILE A 11 -21.99 -5.08 13.06
N LEU A 12 -21.30 -6.21 13.00
CA LEU A 12 -19.84 -6.23 12.80
C LEU A 12 -19.43 -5.87 11.36
N ALA A 13 -20.18 -6.30 10.35
CA ALA A 13 -19.83 -6.04 8.95
C ALA A 13 -19.95 -4.56 8.58
N VAL A 14 -20.92 -3.84 9.15
CA VAL A 14 -21.18 -2.43 8.84
C VAL A 14 -20.09 -1.51 9.42
N ARG A 15 -19.47 -1.88 10.56
CA ARG A 15 -18.38 -1.07 11.15
C ARG A 15 -17.09 -1.11 10.32
N CYS A 16 -16.75 -2.23 9.70
CA CYS A 16 -15.52 -2.33 8.90
C CYS A 16 -15.58 -1.54 7.58
N GLN A 17 -16.75 -1.42 6.95
CA GLN A 17 -16.88 -0.70 5.67
C GLN A 17 -16.84 0.82 5.80
N PHE A 18 -17.11 1.35 6.99
CA PHE A 18 -17.16 2.80 7.22
C PHE A 18 -15.75 3.42 7.34
N ASP A 19 -14.76 2.64 7.73
CA ASP A 19 -13.40 3.09 8.07
C ASP A 19 -12.51 3.33 6.84
N GLU A 20 -12.60 2.47 5.81
CA GLU A 20 -11.77 2.64 4.59
C GLU A 20 -12.21 3.83 3.72
N LYS A 21 -13.52 4.07 3.59
CA LYS A 21 -14.04 5.19 2.79
C LYS A 21 -13.67 6.55 3.39
N THR A 22 -13.64 6.67 4.72
CA THR A 22 -13.20 7.90 5.39
C THR A 22 -11.71 8.13 5.21
N LYS A 23 -10.89 7.07 5.31
CA LYS A 23 -9.43 7.14 5.10
C LYS A 23 -9.04 7.67 3.71
N GLU A 24 -9.65 7.15 2.64
CA GLU A 24 -9.37 7.62 1.27
C GLU A 24 -9.88 9.04 1.02
N SER A 25 -11.01 9.41 1.64
CA SER A 25 -11.63 10.72 1.44
C SER A 25 -10.77 11.88 1.94
N VAL A 26 -9.99 11.67 3.00
CA VAL A 26 -9.19 12.71 3.67
C VAL A 26 -8.03 13.19 2.78
N CYS A 27 -7.45 12.29 1.98
CA CYS A 27 -6.32 12.62 1.09
C CYS A 27 -6.72 13.03 -0.33
N LYS A 28 -8.00 12.89 -0.71
CA LYS A 28 -8.45 13.03 -2.10
C LYS A 28 -8.18 14.42 -2.70
N ASN A 29 -8.23 15.47 -1.88
CA ASN A 29 -8.03 16.86 -2.29
C ASN A 29 -6.96 17.57 -1.44
N TYR A 30 -6.12 16.83 -0.72
CA TYR A 30 -5.10 17.43 0.14
C TYR A 30 -3.81 17.68 -0.66
N PRO A 31 -3.42 18.95 -0.90
CA PRO A 31 -2.28 19.25 -1.76
C PRO A 31 -0.98 18.96 -1.02
N CYS A 32 -0.26 17.94 -1.48
CA CYS A 32 1.09 17.63 -1.04
C CYS A 32 2.14 18.12 -2.05
N HIS A 33 3.35 18.39 -1.58
CA HIS A 33 4.49 18.68 -2.44
C HIS A 33 4.74 17.52 -3.42
N PRO A 34 5.24 17.73 -4.66
CA PRO A 34 5.46 16.67 -5.66
C PRO A 34 6.35 15.49 -5.25
N HIS A 35 7.08 15.61 -4.14
CA HIS A 35 7.97 14.57 -3.59
C HIS A 35 7.45 14.00 -2.26
N THR A 36 6.18 14.24 -1.95
CA THR A 36 5.50 13.77 -0.76
C THR A 36 4.16 13.15 -1.14
N GLU A 37 3.73 12.14 -0.41
CA GLU A 37 2.39 11.55 -0.56
C GLU A 37 1.55 11.81 0.67
N CYS A 38 0.25 12.04 0.48
CA CYS A 38 -0.70 12.19 1.58
C CYS A 38 -0.97 10.83 2.23
N GLN A 39 -0.93 10.80 3.56
CA GLN A 39 -1.32 9.66 4.37
C GLN A 39 -2.34 10.09 5.41
N ALA A 40 -3.41 9.32 5.58
CA ALA A 40 -4.38 9.54 6.64
C ALA A 40 -3.88 8.91 7.94
N ILE A 41 -3.67 9.73 8.97
CA ILE A 41 -3.18 9.32 10.29
C ILE A 41 -4.32 9.41 11.29
N LEU A 42 -4.47 8.37 12.10
CA LEU A 42 -5.48 8.33 13.14
C LEU A 42 -5.00 9.14 14.36
N ARG A 43 -5.80 10.12 14.78
CA ARG A 43 -5.55 10.97 15.95
C ARG A 43 -6.70 10.87 16.93
N ALA A 44 -6.37 10.92 18.22
CA ALA A 44 -7.35 11.06 19.28
C ALA A 44 -7.69 12.55 19.44
N LYS A 45 -8.98 12.87 19.55
CA LYS A 45 -9.45 14.22 19.82
C LYS A 45 -9.26 14.54 21.30
N GLU A 46 -8.64 15.67 21.59
CA GLU A 46 -8.36 16.07 22.97
C GLU A 46 -9.69 16.28 23.74
N GLY A 47 -9.82 15.62 24.89
CA GLY A 47 -10.99 15.72 25.77
C GLY A 47 -12.10 14.68 25.53
N ASN A 48 -12.09 13.90 24.45
CA ASN A 48 -13.09 12.86 24.17
C ASN A 48 -12.46 11.56 23.64
N SER A 49 -13.12 10.41 23.79
CA SER A 49 -12.70 9.12 23.20
C SER A 49 -12.98 9.02 21.68
N GLU A 50 -13.05 10.16 20.98
CA GLU A 50 -13.37 10.25 19.56
C GLU A 50 -12.08 10.24 18.73
N TRP A 51 -12.03 9.35 17.73
CA TRP A 51 -10.89 9.22 16.82
C TRP A 51 -11.24 9.85 15.47
N TYR A 52 -10.27 10.52 14.84
CA TYR A 52 -10.44 11.09 13.51
C TYR A 52 -9.18 10.90 12.67
N TYR A 53 -9.35 10.94 11.34
CA TYR A 53 -8.26 10.89 10.38
C TYR A 53 -7.81 12.30 10.01
N GLU A 54 -6.51 12.54 10.14
CA GLU A 54 -5.84 13.77 9.74
C GLU A 54 -4.94 13.51 8.52
N PRO A 55 -4.98 14.34 7.47
CA PRO A 55 -4.05 14.22 6.35
C PRO A 55 -2.65 14.70 6.74
N LEU A 56 -1.64 13.88 6.49
CA LEU A 56 -0.23 14.25 6.64
C LEU A 56 0.53 14.00 5.34
N CYS A 57 1.22 15.02 4.81
CA CYS A 57 2.16 14.83 3.72
C CYS A 57 3.47 14.26 4.26
N MET A 58 3.87 13.10 3.73
CA MET A 58 5.13 12.47 4.13
C MET A 58 6.03 12.26 2.94
N LYS A 59 7.34 12.43 3.17
CA LYS A 59 8.36 12.16 2.15
C LYS A 59 8.35 10.68 1.82
N VAL A 60 8.10 10.36 0.55
CA VAL A 60 8.14 8.98 0.07
C VAL A 60 9.45 8.71 -0.65
N PRO A 61 10.07 7.56 -0.41
CA PRO A 61 11.26 7.18 -1.14
C PRO A 61 10.89 6.89 -2.60
N SER A 62 11.71 7.32 -3.55
CA SER A 62 11.44 7.16 -4.98
C SER A 62 12.72 6.90 -5.78
N CYS A 63 12.56 6.26 -6.95
CA CYS A 63 13.67 6.05 -7.87
C CYS A 63 14.26 7.35 -8.44
N ALA A 64 13.51 8.47 -8.42
CA ALA A 64 14.04 9.77 -8.83
C ALA A 64 15.21 10.25 -7.96
N THR A 65 15.34 9.71 -6.75
CA THR A 65 16.40 10.08 -5.79
C THR A 65 17.44 8.99 -5.54
N LYS A 66 17.32 7.83 -6.21
CA LYS A 66 18.23 6.69 -6.03
C LYS A 66 19.11 6.52 -7.26
N GLN A 67 20.42 6.64 -7.06
CA GLN A 67 21.41 6.30 -8.08
C GLN A 67 21.72 4.79 -7.97
N CYS A 68 21.72 4.10 -9.10
CA CYS A 68 22.11 2.70 -9.21
C CYS A 68 23.41 2.58 -9.99
N ASP A 69 24.14 1.48 -9.79
CA ASP A 69 25.38 1.24 -10.50
C ASP A 69 25.11 0.95 -12.00
N PRO A 70 26.12 1.11 -12.89
CA PRO A 70 25.98 0.73 -14.29
C PRO A 70 25.56 -0.73 -14.45
N GLY A 71 24.54 -0.99 -15.27
CA GLY A 71 23.96 -2.33 -15.45
C GLY A 71 22.85 -2.69 -14.46
N GLU A 72 22.51 -1.77 -13.54
CA GLU A 72 21.36 -1.89 -12.66
C GLU A 72 20.26 -0.89 -13.01
N LYS A 73 19.01 -1.27 -12.73
CA LYS A 73 17.83 -0.43 -12.89
C LYS A 73 17.12 -0.26 -11.55
N CYS A 74 16.72 0.98 -11.25
CA CYS A 74 15.89 1.24 -10.08
C CYS A 74 14.45 0.79 -10.32
N VAL A 75 13.91 0.01 -9.39
CA VAL A 75 12.52 -0.41 -9.36
C VAL A 75 11.90 -0.16 -7.98
N MET A 76 10.60 0.12 -7.94
CA MET A 76 9.85 0.32 -6.69
C MET A 76 9.29 -1.03 -6.20
N ILE A 77 9.91 -1.63 -5.18
CA ILE A 77 9.52 -2.94 -4.65
C ILE A 77 8.57 -2.77 -3.47
N LYS A 78 7.48 -3.54 -3.46
CA LYS A 78 6.57 -3.63 -2.32
C LYS A 78 7.24 -4.39 -1.18
N VAL A 79 7.41 -3.76 -0.03
CA VAL A 79 7.97 -4.41 1.16
C VAL A 79 6.88 -4.88 2.12
N GLN A 80 7.14 -5.97 2.81
CA GLN A 80 6.32 -6.42 3.94
C GLN A 80 6.71 -5.60 5.17
N CYS A 81 5.94 -4.56 5.43
CA CYS A 81 6.03 -3.75 6.64
C CYS A 81 5.34 -4.46 7.82
N ARG A 82 5.84 -4.25 9.03
CA ARG A 82 5.10 -4.60 10.26
C ARG A 82 4.16 -3.49 10.73
N LEU A 83 4.45 -2.25 10.35
CA LEU A 83 3.74 -1.05 10.76
C LEU A 83 3.37 -0.21 9.53
N THR A 84 2.18 0.40 9.56
CA THR A 84 1.73 1.34 8.53
C THR A 84 2.25 2.75 8.82
N PRO A 85 2.47 3.59 7.79
CA PRO A 85 2.20 3.33 6.37
C PRO A 85 3.33 2.56 5.67
N CYS A 86 2.92 1.74 4.70
CA CYS A 86 3.80 0.80 4.03
C CYS A 86 4.17 1.33 2.65
N PHE A 87 5.36 1.92 2.55
CA PHE A 87 5.86 2.47 1.29
C PHE A 87 6.53 1.40 0.45
N LYS A 88 6.44 1.54 -0.88
CA LYS A 88 7.34 0.83 -1.78
C LYS A 88 8.74 1.42 -1.62
N LEU A 89 9.78 0.59 -1.66
CA LEU A 89 11.16 1.05 -1.56
C LEU A 89 11.86 1.02 -2.92
N PRO A 90 12.60 2.08 -3.29
CA PRO A 90 13.44 2.08 -4.47
C PRO A 90 14.59 1.11 -4.26
N THR A 91 14.73 0.14 -5.15
CA THR A 91 15.73 -0.94 -5.09
C THR A 91 16.44 -1.03 -6.44
N CYS A 92 17.76 -1.12 -6.43
CA CYS A 92 18.52 -1.38 -7.64
C CYS A 92 18.54 -2.90 -7.86
N LEU A 93 18.14 -3.32 -9.05
CA LEU A 93 18.22 -4.70 -9.48
C LEU A 93 19.03 -4.76 -10.78
N PRO A 94 19.71 -5.87 -11.09
CA PRO A 94 20.36 -6.04 -12.38
C PRO A 94 19.34 -5.86 -13.51
N ASP A 95 19.72 -5.17 -14.58
CA ASP A 95 18.85 -5.02 -15.76
C ASP A 95 18.83 -6.32 -16.58
N VAL A 96 18.11 -7.32 -16.05
CA VAL A 96 18.01 -8.66 -16.65
C VAL A 96 17.17 -8.68 -17.93
N ASN A 97 16.62 -7.55 -18.39
CA ASN A 97 16.01 -7.47 -19.73
C ASN A 97 17.05 -7.53 -20.86
N ASP A 98 18.35 -7.37 -20.55
CA ASP A 98 19.45 -7.65 -21.47
C ASP A 98 19.92 -9.11 -21.43
N ALA A 99 19.21 -10.01 -20.73
CA ALA A 99 19.42 -11.43 -20.94
C ALA A 99 18.88 -11.78 -22.34
N SER A 100 19.80 -12.15 -23.25
CA SER A 100 19.51 -12.72 -24.57
C SER A 100 18.26 -13.61 -24.49
N PRO A 101 17.32 -13.54 -25.45
CA PRO A 101 16.10 -14.36 -25.48
C PRO A 101 16.35 -15.86 -25.24
N GLU A 102 17.58 -16.32 -25.49
CA GLU A 102 18.09 -17.67 -25.26
C GLU A 102 18.01 -18.13 -23.79
N TYR A 103 18.02 -17.20 -22.81
CA TYR A 103 17.92 -17.51 -21.38
C TYR A 103 16.49 -17.37 -20.83
N GLN A 104 15.54 -16.90 -21.66
CA GLN A 104 14.12 -16.89 -21.32
C GLN A 104 13.58 -18.30 -21.55
N MET A 105 13.85 -19.23 -20.63
CA MET A 105 13.23 -20.54 -20.68
C MET A 105 11.71 -20.37 -20.65
N PRO A 106 10.96 -20.86 -21.66
CA PRO A 106 9.51 -20.86 -21.59
C PRO A 106 9.09 -21.68 -20.37
N PRO A 107 7.99 -21.31 -19.69
CA PRO A 107 7.50 -22.06 -18.54
C PRO A 107 7.33 -23.52 -18.97
N ALA A 108 8.07 -24.42 -18.32
CA ALA A 108 8.00 -25.85 -18.58
C ALA A 108 6.54 -26.27 -18.44
N LEU A 109 5.92 -26.61 -19.56
CA LEU A 109 4.60 -27.23 -19.58
C LEU A 109 4.73 -28.58 -18.88
N LEU A 110 4.55 -28.58 -17.57
CA LEU A 110 4.22 -29.78 -16.80
C LEU A 110 2.79 -30.20 -17.12
N VAL A 111 2.52 -30.48 -18.40
CA VAL A 111 1.31 -31.20 -18.79
C VAL A 111 1.63 -32.66 -18.56
N ARG A 112 1.08 -33.18 -17.46
CA ARG A 112 1.07 -34.60 -17.12
C ARG A 112 0.44 -35.40 -18.26
N LYS A 113 1.00 -36.60 -18.48
CA LYS A 113 0.51 -37.72 -19.31
C LYS A 113 -1.00 -37.82 -19.42
#